data_AF-A0A0Q1ACX1-F1
#
_entry.id   AF-A0A0Q1ACX1-F1
#
_cell.length_a   1.000
_cell.length_b   1.000
_cell.length_c   1.000
_cell.angle_alpha   90.00
_cell.angle_beta   90.00
_cell.angle_gamma   90.00
#
_symmetry.space_group_name_H-M   'P 1'
#
loop_
_entity.id
_entity.type
_entity.pdbx_description
1 polymer ?
#
loop_
_entity_poly.entity_id
_entity_poly.type
_entity_poly.pdbx_seq_one_letter_code
_entity_poly.pdbx_strand_id
1 'polypeptide(L)'
;MKTSYNDFILWYLTNCFSKSGDGYEDDLLIIQANSYVYVHQELAGKTIPEYIKEHYENGTLNSLMQIKHDYVSDFITSSDHYRSRQPEWTSAFKVQIKSELLTQMINNCAIDKWVDIENLFYSSLKKALTVENQNKDRDVKDLNKSIAFIIEELRVYLANLGHCKERIDEYRILMKEAIRPSEIVERPPLTPDDLLGTVPNNTLILNFNYTDTVEQYLSDDSNVKVNYIHGKLNENENPMIFGFGDELDAEYSKFELDRTKELFKYIKSFWYFKTSNYHDLLRFIQGETFQVYILGHSCGLSDRTMLNMIFEHENCVSIKIYYYENPQEISKNNYTELTEEISRHFKDKRQMRLKIVPFDKSSCMPQISPF
;
A
#
# COMPACT_ATOMS: atom_id res chain seq x y z
N MET A 1 6.13 10.80 -8.29
CA MET A 1 6.16 11.19 -6.85
C MET A 1 6.50 9.96 -6.02
N LYS A 2 7.18 10.14 -4.88
CA LYS A 2 7.65 9.05 -4.00
C LYS A 2 6.57 8.62 -3.00
N THR A 3 5.54 7.93 -3.47
CA THR A 3 4.37 7.57 -2.65
C THR A 3 4.42 6.15 -2.10
N SER A 4 5.55 5.44 -2.23
CA SER A 4 5.67 4.08 -1.68
C SER A 4 5.72 4.09 -0.15
N TYR A 5 5.31 2.99 0.48
CA TYR A 5 5.45 2.85 1.92
C TYR A 5 6.93 2.78 2.36
N ASN A 6 7.83 2.31 1.50
CA ASN A 6 9.27 2.39 1.76
C ASN A 6 9.73 3.85 1.87
N ASP A 7 9.33 4.71 0.92
CA ASP A 7 9.68 6.13 0.97
C ASP A 7 9.15 6.81 2.23
N PHE A 8 7.91 6.48 2.63
CA PHE A 8 7.31 6.93 3.88
C PHE A 8 8.11 6.49 5.11
N ILE A 9 8.49 5.22 5.20
CA ILE A 9 9.28 4.68 6.32
C ILE A 9 10.62 5.41 6.41
N LEU A 10 11.33 5.60 5.29
CA LEU A 10 12.61 6.31 5.27
C LEU A 10 12.46 7.77 5.70
N TRP A 11 11.41 8.45 5.25
CA TRP A 11 11.09 9.80 5.70
C TRP A 11 10.83 9.86 7.20
N TYR A 12 10.02 8.93 7.72
CA TYR A 12 9.69 8.83 9.14
C TYR A 12 10.95 8.61 10.00
N LEU A 13 11.78 7.64 9.63
CA LEU A 13 13.06 7.37 10.32
C LEU A 13 13.98 8.58 10.28
N THR A 14 14.12 9.21 9.11
CA THR A 14 14.95 10.42 8.95
C THR A 14 14.50 11.53 9.91
N ASN A 15 13.20 11.75 10.06
CA ASN A 15 12.65 12.73 10.99
C ASN A 15 12.94 12.36 12.45
N CYS A 16 12.78 11.09 12.82
CA CYS A 16 13.05 10.62 14.18
C CYS A 16 14.53 10.80 14.56
N PHE A 17 15.45 10.35 13.71
CA PHE A 17 16.90 10.45 13.94
C PHE A 17 17.37 11.91 13.91
N SER A 18 16.78 12.76 13.09
CA SER A 18 17.15 14.19 13.05
C SER A 18 16.77 14.93 14.34
N LYS A 19 15.80 14.42 15.10
CA LYS A 19 15.33 15.00 16.38
C LYS A 19 15.97 14.37 17.61
N SER A 20 16.86 13.39 17.46
CA SER A 20 17.31 12.53 18.57
C SER A 20 18.35 13.13 19.52
N GLY A 21 18.68 14.43 19.39
CA GLY A 21 19.76 15.10 20.13
C GLY A 21 19.71 14.86 21.65
N ASP A 22 18.77 15.49 22.35
CA ASP A 22 18.57 15.29 23.80
C ASP A 22 17.68 14.07 24.12
N GLY A 23 17.26 13.34 23.08
CA GLY A 23 16.26 12.27 23.14
C GLY A 23 14.99 12.65 22.38
N TYR A 24 14.53 11.72 21.55
CA TYR A 24 13.26 11.79 20.82
C TYR A 24 12.40 10.59 21.19
N GLU A 25 11.12 10.84 21.42
CA GLU A 25 10.15 9.82 21.80
C GLU A 25 8.80 10.12 21.13
N ASP A 26 8.22 9.10 20.51
CA ASP A 26 6.84 9.11 20.02
C ASP A 26 6.11 7.81 20.38
N ASP A 27 4.95 7.57 19.77
CA ASP A 27 4.14 6.39 20.08
C ASP A 27 4.75 5.08 19.56
N LEU A 28 5.68 5.12 18.60
CA LEU A 28 6.27 3.91 18.01
C LEU A 28 7.67 3.60 18.55
N LEU A 29 8.47 4.61 18.93
CA LEU A 29 9.86 4.40 19.32
C LEU A 29 10.43 5.49 20.24
N ILE A 30 11.64 5.22 20.74
CA ILE A 30 12.52 6.17 21.45
C ILE A 30 13.89 6.13 20.76
N ILE A 31 14.48 7.29 20.48
CA ILE A 31 15.87 7.42 19.99
C ILE A 31 16.61 8.39 20.89
N GLN A 32 17.79 8.00 21.35
CA GLN A 32 18.71 8.88 22.04
C GLN A 32 20.05 8.88 21.33
N ALA A 33 20.55 10.06 20.96
CA ALA A 33 21.92 10.20 20.51
C ALA A 33 22.88 9.99 21.68
N ASN A 34 23.96 9.24 21.44
CA ASN A 34 25.10 9.17 22.34
C ASN A 34 25.93 10.45 22.23
N SER A 35 27.15 10.47 22.79
CA SER A 35 27.98 11.68 22.76
C SER A 35 28.21 12.17 21.32
N TYR A 36 28.31 13.48 21.15
CA TYR A 36 28.56 14.14 19.85
C TYR A 36 29.73 13.51 19.08
N VAL A 37 30.78 13.05 19.80
CA VAL A 37 31.94 12.38 19.21
C VAL A 37 31.56 11.08 18.52
N TYR A 38 30.75 10.24 19.16
CA TYR A 38 30.29 8.97 18.58
C TYR A 38 29.39 9.19 17.37
N VAL A 39 28.46 10.15 17.46
CA VAL A 39 27.55 10.49 16.35
C VAL A 39 28.34 10.98 15.14
N HIS A 40 29.27 11.91 15.35
CA HIS A 40 30.08 12.44 14.25
C HIS A 40 30.99 11.36 13.63
N GLN A 41 31.49 10.42 14.43
CA GLN A 41 32.33 9.32 13.93
C GLN A 41 31.52 8.32 13.10
N GLU A 42 30.34 7.91 13.57
CA GLU A 42 29.50 6.93 12.88
C GLU A 42 28.86 7.47 11.61
N LEU A 43 28.41 8.73 11.62
CA LEU A 43 27.91 9.38 10.41
C LEU A 43 29.01 9.53 9.35
N ALA A 44 30.29 9.53 9.73
CA ALA A 44 31.42 9.64 8.82
C ALA A 44 31.29 10.82 7.83
N GLY A 45 30.77 11.96 8.30
CA GLY A 45 30.54 13.17 7.50
C GLY A 45 29.23 13.20 6.68
N LYS A 46 28.40 12.16 6.76
CA LYS A 46 27.08 12.09 6.12
C LYS A 46 26.04 12.86 6.92
N THR A 47 25.03 13.36 6.22
CA THR A 47 23.78 13.84 6.83
C THR A 47 22.93 12.65 7.32
N ILE A 48 21.99 12.88 8.24
CA ILE A 48 21.05 11.84 8.70
C ILE A 48 20.30 11.18 7.53
N PRO A 49 19.72 11.92 6.56
CA PRO A 49 19.07 11.31 5.41
C PRO A 49 20.00 10.37 4.61
N GLU A 50 21.24 10.77 4.37
CA GLU A 50 22.23 9.95 3.64
C GLU A 50 22.59 8.68 4.42
N TYR A 51 22.74 8.80 5.74
CA TYR A 51 23.03 7.67 6.62
C TYR A 51 21.87 6.66 6.67
N ILE A 52 20.62 7.11 6.81
CA ILE A 52 19.44 6.22 6.74
C ILE A 52 19.33 5.56 5.37
N LYS A 53 19.55 6.33 4.30
CA LYS A 53 19.50 5.83 2.93
C LYS A 53 20.54 4.74 2.68
N GLU A 54 21.77 4.91 3.17
CA GLU A 54 22.82 3.90 3.07
C GLU A 54 22.44 2.60 3.79
N HIS A 55 21.86 2.70 4.99
CA HIS A 55 21.38 1.51 5.70
C HIS A 55 20.25 0.80 4.96
N TYR A 56 19.34 1.54 4.33
CA TYR A 56 18.32 0.98 3.46
C TYR A 56 18.91 0.28 2.23
N GLU A 57 19.84 0.95 1.54
CA GLU A 57 20.49 0.41 0.34
C GLU A 57 21.32 -0.84 0.64
N ASN A 58 21.92 -0.91 1.81
CA ASN A 58 22.71 -2.07 2.27
C ASN A 58 21.86 -3.15 2.97
N GLY A 59 20.56 -2.96 3.13
CA GLY A 59 19.69 -3.93 3.82
C GLY A 59 19.98 -4.08 5.32
N THR A 60 20.49 -3.04 5.97
CA THR A 60 20.93 -3.04 7.37
C THR A 60 20.06 -2.18 8.30
N LEU A 61 18.85 -1.81 7.86
CA LEU A 61 17.90 -1.06 8.70
C LEU A 61 17.58 -1.76 10.02
N ASN A 62 17.51 -3.09 10.05
CA ASN A 62 17.28 -3.84 11.30
C ASN A 62 18.40 -3.61 12.33
N SER A 63 19.65 -3.62 11.87
CA SER A 63 20.82 -3.36 12.71
C SER A 63 20.80 -1.93 13.25
N LEU A 64 20.49 -0.96 12.38
CA LEU A 64 20.32 0.44 12.76
C LEU A 64 19.23 0.60 13.82
N MET A 65 18.11 -0.09 13.65
CA MET A 65 16.97 -0.07 14.55
C MET A 65 17.13 -0.99 15.78
N GLN A 66 18.28 -1.65 15.92
CA GLN A 66 18.62 -2.56 17.02
C GLN A 66 17.60 -3.68 17.22
N ILE A 67 16.97 -4.12 16.13
CA ILE A 67 16.05 -5.26 16.11
C ILE A 67 16.91 -6.52 16.23
N LYS A 68 16.70 -7.29 17.31
CA LYS A 68 17.40 -8.57 17.50
C LYS A 68 16.90 -9.57 16.47
N HIS A 69 17.81 -10.15 15.70
CA HIS A 69 17.50 -11.31 14.86
C HIS A 69 17.59 -12.59 15.68
N ASP A 70 16.47 -13.26 15.91
CA ASP A 70 16.43 -14.61 16.48
C ASP A 70 16.78 -15.67 15.41
N TYR A 71 17.98 -15.68 14.81
CA TYR A 71 18.49 -16.87 14.10
C TYR A 71 20.03 -16.97 14.12
N VAL A 72 20.48 -18.00 14.85
CA VAL A 72 21.64 -18.91 14.62
C VAL A 72 23.06 -18.29 14.60
N SER A 73 23.72 -18.35 15.77
CA SER A 73 25.18 -18.53 15.82
C SER A 73 25.53 -20.02 15.91
N ASP A 74 25.32 -20.76 14.82
CA ASP A 74 26.12 -21.97 14.61
C ASP A 74 27.46 -21.52 14.00
N PHE A 75 28.54 -22.03 14.59
CA PHE A 75 29.94 -21.72 14.33
C PHE A 75 30.53 -20.48 15.03
N ILE A 76 30.68 -20.58 16.35
CA ILE A 76 32.00 -20.27 16.93
C ILE A 76 32.55 -21.58 17.48
N THR A 77 33.45 -22.20 16.72
CA THR A 77 34.27 -23.30 17.23
C THR A 77 35.03 -22.82 18.45
N SER A 78 34.94 -23.62 19.49
CA SER A 78 35.65 -23.50 20.75
C SER A 78 37.17 -23.49 20.54
N SER A 79 37.76 -22.30 20.43
CA SER A 79 39.11 -22.00 20.91
C SER A 79 39.36 -20.51 20.72
N ASP A 80 39.17 -19.73 21.77
CA ASP A 80 40.08 -18.63 22.08
C ASP A 80 39.79 -18.10 23.48
N HIS A 81 40.69 -18.43 24.40
CA HIS A 81 40.80 -17.79 25.69
C HIS A 81 41.38 -16.38 25.51
N TYR A 82 40.53 -15.43 25.17
CA TYR A 82 40.75 -14.03 25.50
C TYR A 82 39.50 -13.49 26.18
N ARG A 83 39.64 -13.13 27.46
CA ARG A 83 38.72 -12.22 28.15
C ARG A 83 38.79 -10.86 27.44
N SER A 84 38.03 -10.68 26.37
CA SER A 84 37.72 -9.33 25.88
C SER A 84 36.48 -8.84 26.64
N ARG A 85 36.61 -7.64 27.20
CA ARG A 85 35.49 -6.83 27.64
C ARG A 85 34.48 -6.79 26.49
N GLN A 86 33.25 -7.21 26.74
CA GLN A 86 32.11 -6.85 25.88
C GLN A 86 32.16 -5.32 25.71
N PRO A 87 32.21 -4.77 24.49
CA PRO A 87 32.25 -3.33 24.35
C PRO A 87 30.89 -2.76 24.79
N GLU A 88 30.91 -2.00 25.88
CA GLU A 88 29.81 -1.17 26.33
C GLU A 88 29.51 -0.12 25.24
N TRP A 89 28.35 -0.26 24.57
CA TRP A 89 27.72 0.65 23.59
C TRP A 89 28.59 1.11 22.38
N THR A 90 28.39 0.50 21.21
CA THR A 90 29.14 0.81 19.97
C THR A 90 28.36 1.59 18.90
N SER A 91 27.09 1.94 19.11
CA SER A 91 26.31 2.72 18.13
C SER A 91 26.09 4.15 18.61
N ALA A 92 26.12 5.11 17.70
CA ALA A 92 25.87 6.54 17.87
C ALA A 92 24.45 6.84 18.35
N PHE A 93 23.51 5.95 18.09
CA PHE A 93 22.12 6.08 18.50
C PHE A 93 21.73 4.88 19.35
N LYS A 94 20.95 5.12 20.39
CA LYS A 94 20.25 4.09 21.13
C LYS A 94 18.78 4.12 20.71
N VAL A 95 18.30 3.02 20.14
CA VAL A 95 16.93 2.90 19.64
C VAL A 95 16.17 1.90 20.49
N GLN A 96 14.98 2.27 20.95
CA GLN A 96 14.03 1.37 21.59
C GLN A 96 12.70 1.43 20.84
N ILE A 97 12.32 0.34 20.18
CA ILE A 97 11.02 0.24 19.51
C ILE A 97 9.95 -0.14 20.54
N LYS A 98 8.82 0.59 20.51
CA LYS A 98 7.62 0.33 21.33
C LYS A 98 6.56 -0.46 20.56
N SER A 99 6.51 -0.27 19.24
CA SER A 99 5.48 -0.84 18.37
C SER A 99 5.98 -2.08 17.62
N GLU A 100 5.31 -3.22 17.84
CA GLU A 100 5.55 -4.44 17.07
C GLU A 100 5.22 -4.26 15.57
N LEU A 101 4.22 -3.45 15.25
CA LEU A 101 3.87 -3.14 13.87
C LEU A 101 5.02 -2.39 13.16
N LEU A 102 5.65 -1.42 13.84
CA LEU A 102 6.83 -0.76 13.30
C LEU A 102 7.98 -1.75 13.07
N THR A 103 8.26 -2.65 14.02
CA THR A 103 9.26 -3.71 13.85
C THR A 103 9.00 -4.53 12.58
N GLN A 104 7.75 -4.92 12.34
CA GLN A 104 7.39 -5.66 11.11
C GLN A 104 7.55 -4.80 9.85
N MET A 105 7.21 -3.51 9.89
CA MET A 105 7.42 -2.60 8.76
C MET A 105 8.90 -2.49 8.41
N ILE A 106 9.79 -2.30 9.39
CA ILE A 106 11.24 -2.21 9.18
C ILE A 106 11.79 -3.52 8.61
N ASN A 107 11.38 -4.67 9.15
CA ASN A 107 11.81 -5.99 8.67
C ASN A 107 11.43 -6.26 7.20
N ASN A 108 10.37 -5.62 6.70
CA ASN A 108 9.91 -5.76 5.31
C ASN A 108 10.36 -4.60 4.41
N CYS A 109 11.00 -3.56 4.95
CA CYS A 109 11.46 -2.40 4.21
C CYS A 109 12.83 -2.68 3.56
N ALA A 110 12.81 -3.09 2.29
CA ALA A 110 14.01 -3.35 1.48
C ALA A 110 13.86 -2.79 0.06
N ILE A 111 14.95 -2.72 -0.71
CA ILE A 111 14.91 -2.23 -2.10
C ILE A 111 14.03 -3.12 -2.99
N ASP A 112 14.10 -4.42 -2.78
CA ASP A 112 13.42 -5.46 -3.58
C ASP A 112 12.08 -5.89 -2.98
N LYS A 113 11.63 -5.26 -1.89
CA LYS A 113 10.38 -5.58 -1.20
C LYS A 113 9.48 -4.37 -1.09
N TRP A 114 8.19 -4.58 -1.36
CA TRP A 114 7.16 -3.61 -1.06
C TRP A 114 6.60 -3.89 0.34
N VAL A 115 6.67 -2.90 1.23
CA VAL A 115 5.95 -2.98 2.51
C VAL A 115 4.46 -2.84 2.23
N ASP A 116 3.63 -3.72 2.78
CA ASP A 116 2.17 -3.63 2.77
C ASP A 116 1.69 -3.50 4.23
N ILE A 117 1.52 -2.26 4.67
CA ILE A 117 1.25 -1.96 6.09
C ILE A 117 -0.10 -2.54 6.53
N GLU A 118 -1.09 -2.51 5.64
CA GLU A 118 -2.44 -3.03 5.85
C GLU A 118 -2.41 -4.54 6.11
N ASN A 119 -1.67 -5.30 5.30
CA ASN A 119 -1.53 -6.74 5.47
C ASN A 119 -0.66 -7.11 6.68
N LEU A 120 0.37 -6.32 7.01
CA LEU A 120 1.14 -6.49 8.25
C LEU A 120 0.28 -6.25 9.50
N PHE A 121 -0.57 -5.22 9.46
CA PHE A 121 -1.53 -4.93 10.51
C PHE A 121 -2.55 -6.07 10.67
N TYR A 122 -3.15 -6.54 9.58
CA TYR A 122 -4.07 -7.68 9.63
C TYR A 122 -3.41 -8.95 10.17
N SER A 123 -2.20 -9.26 9.70
CA SER A 123 -1.42 -10.40 10.19
C SER A 123 -1.14 -10.30 11.68
N SER A 124 -0.88 -9.09 12.18
CA SER A 124 -0.68 -8.83 13.61
C SER A 124 -1.98 -9.00 14.42
N LEU A 125 -3.13 -8.58 13.89
CA LEU A 125 -4.43 -8.88 14.50
C LEU A 125 -4.68 -10.40 14.57
N LYS A 126 -4.39 -11.14 13.50
CA LYS A 126 -4.53 -12.60 13.49
C LYS A 126 -3.70 -13.28 14.59
N LYS A 127 -2.46 -12.84 14.78
CA LYS A 127 -1.58 -13.31 15.86
C LYS A 127 -2.15 -12.96 17.24
N ALA A 128 -2.65 -11.74 17.41
CA ALA A 128 -3.25 -11.30 18.67
C ALA A 128 -4.49 -12.11 19.05
N LEU A 129 -5.25 -12.64 18.08
CA LEU A 129 -6.47 -13.42 18.33
C LEU A 129 -6.25 -14.91 18.59
N THR A 130 -5.00 -15.39 18.58
CA THR A 130 -4.67 -16.79 18.90
C THR A 130 -5.24 -17.22 20.25
N VAL A 131 -5.66 -18.49 20.36
CA VAL A 131 -6.35 -19.02 21.56
C VAL A 131 -5.48 -18.95 22.81
N GLU A 132 -4.18 -19.08 22.64
CA GLU A 132 -3.19 -19.03 23.73
C GLU A 132 -3.00 -17.62 24.30
N ASN A 133 -3.40 -16.58 23.54
CA ASN A 133 -3.23 -15.20 23.96
C ASN A 133 -4.31 -14.77 24.97
N GLN A 134 -3.90 -14.58 26.22
CA GLN A 134 -4.76 -14.09 27.30
C GLN A 134 -4.92 -12.56 27.29
N ASN A 135 -4.12 -11.83 26.51
CA ASN A 135 -4.05 -10.36 26.50
C ASN A 135 -4.66 -9.73 25.24
N LYS A 136 -5.57 -10.42 24.54
CA LYS A 136 -6.16 -9.97 23.26
C LYS A 136 -6.59 -8.50 23.24
N ASP A 137 -7.36 -8.08 24.25
CA ASP A 137 -7.85 -6.69 24.37
C ASP A 137 -6.71 -5.67 24.44
N ARG A 138 -5.63 -6.00 25.16
CA ARG A 138 -4.46 -5.12 25.26
C ARG A 138 -3.71 -5.08 23.93
N ASP A 139 -3.44 -6.24 23.34
CA ASP A 139 -2.64 -6.33 22.12
C ASP A 139 -3.35 -5.66 20.94
N VAL A 140 -4.66 -5.86 20.79
CA VAL A 140 -5.48 -5.16 19.78
C VAL A 140 -5.48 -3.66 20.04
N LYS A 141 -5.59 -3.22 21.29
CA LYS A 141 -5.52 -1.79 21.63
C LYS A 141 -4.16 -1.18 21.30
N ASP A 142 -3.06 -1.87 21.61
CA ASP A 142 -1.70 -1.41 21.34
C ASP A 142 -1.40 -1.38 19.82
N LEU A 143 -1.92 -2.37 19.06
CA LEU A 143 -1.89 -2.36 17.59
C LEU A 143 -2.72 -1.21 17.01
N ASN A 144 -3.94 -1.00 17.50
CA ASN A 144 -4.79 0.12 17.09
C ASN A 144 -4.14 1.48 17.38
N LYS A 145 -3.43 1.62 18.49
CA LYS A 145 -2.67 2.83 18.80
C LYS A 145 -1.53 3.04 17.80
N SER A 146 -0.79 1.97 17.48
CA SER A 146 0.32 2.01 16.52
C SER A 146 -0.15 2.42 15.13
N ILE A 147 -1.19 1.76 14.60
CA ILE A 147 -1.71 2.07 13.26
C ILE A 147 -2.32 3.47 13.19
N ALA A 148 -2.97 3.96 14.26
CA ALA A 148 -3.48 5.33 14.33
C ALA A 148 -2.36 6.36 14.13
N PHE A 149 -1.24 6.17 14.82
CA PHE A 149 -0.09 7.06 14.73
C PHE A 149 0.57 6.97 13.33
N ILE A 150 0.71 5.75 12.78
CA ILE A 150 1.25 5.54 11.43
C ILE A 150 0.40 6.26 10.36
N ILE A 151 -0.93 6.17 10.47
CA ILE A 151 -1.85 6.84 9.53
C ILE A 151 -1.64 8.36 9.58
N GLU A 152 -1.48 8.93 10.77
CA GLU A 152 -1.27 10.37 10.93
C GLU A 152 0.09 10.82 10.38
N GLU A 153 1.17 10.09 10.66
CA GLU A 153 2.48 10.36 10.07
C GLU A 153 2.48 10.20 8.54
N LEU A 154 1.76 9.19 8.02
CA LEU A 154 1.58 9.01 6.57
C LEU A 154 0.83 10.19 5.96
N ARG A 155 -0.22 10.68 6.63
CA ARG A 155 -0.96 11.88 6.19
C ARG A 155 -0.04 13.10 6.12
N VAL A 156 0.79 13.31 7.13
CA VAL A 156 1.78 14.41 7.16
C VAL A 156 2.81 14.25 6.04
N TYR A 157 3.33 13.03 5.84
CA TYR A 157 4.28 12.73 4.77
C TYR A 157 3.70 13.07 3.39
N LEU A 158 2.52 12.52 3.07
CA LEU A 158 1.89 12.70 1.77
C LEU A 158 1.52 14.16 1.50
N ALA A 159 1.09 14.91 2.53
CA ALA A 159 0.82 16.34 2.40
C ALA A 159 2.09 17.15 2.07
N ASN A 160 3.27 16.68 2.49
CA ASN A 160 4.56 17.35 2.26
C ASN A 160 5.22 16.98 0.92
N LEU A 161 4.73 15.96 0.20
CA LEU A 161 5.28 15.56 -1.10
C LEU A 161 5.06 16.62 -2.21
N GLY A 162 4.15 17.57 -1.99
CA GLY A 162 3.72 18.54 -3.00
C GLY A 162 2.93 17.89 -4.14
N HIS A 163 2.65 18.68 -5.18
CA HIS A 163 1.91 18.20 -6.35
C HIS A 163 2.85 17.66 -7.44
N CYS A 164 2.36 16.69 -8.22
CA CYS A 164 3.04 16.22 -9.40
C CYS A 164 3.21 17.39 -10.38
N LYS A 165 4.45 17.70 -10.75
CA LYS A 165 4.75 18.80 -11.68
C LYS A 165 4.68 18.38 -13.15
N GLU A 166 4.81 17.08 -13.41
CA GLU A 166 4.80 16.51 -14.75
C GLU A 166 3.45 15.86 -15.02
N ARG A 167 2.87 16.20 -16.16
CA ARG A 167 1.57 15.75 -16.63
C ARG A 167 1.75 14.96 -17.93
N ILE A 168 1.11 13.79 -18.01
CA ILE A 168 1.11 12.92 -19.19
C ILE A 168 -0.28 12.97 -19.82
N ASP A 169 -0.44 13.77 -20.89
CA ASP A 169 -1.75 14.10 -21.46
C ASP A 169 -2.53 12.90 -22.00
N GLU A 170 -1.85 11.81 -22.33
CA GLU A 170 -2.40 10.55 -22.81
C GLU A 170 -3.42 9.94 -21.84
N TYR A 171 -3.31 10.21 -20.53
CA TYR A 171 -4.33 9.77 -19.56
C TYR A 171 -5.72 10.38 -19.85
N ARG A 172 -5.79 11.59 -20.43
CA ARG A 172 -7.07 12.21 -20.81
C ARG A 172 -7.74 11.48 -21.97
N ILE A 173 -6.93 10.92 -22.87
CA ILE A 173 -7.40 10.13 -24.00
C ILE A 173 -7.91 8.78 -23.48
N LEU A 174 -7.15 8.16 -22.55
CA LEU A 174 -7.50 6.87 -21.95
C LEU A 174 -8.86 6.92 -21.22
N MET A 175 -9.17 8.01 -20.53
CA MET A 175 -10.47 8.20 -19.84
C MET A 175 -11.68 8.19 -20.78
N LYS A 176 -11.46 8.33 -22.10
CA LYS A 176 -12.48 8.40 -23.16
C LYS A 176 -12.30 7.29 -24.19
N GLU A 177 -11.46 6.29 -23.93
CA GLU A 177 -11.24 5.20 -24.86
C GLU A 177 -12.54 4.39 -25.04
N ALA A 178 -12.84 4.05 -26.29
CA ALA A 178 -13.99 3.23 -26.63
C ALA A 178 -13.78 1.77 -26.18
N ILE A 179 -14.82 1.14 -25.65
CA ILE A 179 -14.78 -0.27 -25.25
C ILE A 179 -14.72 -1.12 -26.51
N ARG A 180 -13.62 -1.87 -26.70
CA ARG A 180 -13.41 -2.62 -27.95
C ARG A 180 -14.11 -3.97 -27.89
N PRO A 181 -14.94 -4.34 -28.90
CA PRO A 181 -15.60 -5.65 -28.91
C PRO A 181 -14.62 -6.83 -28.88
N SER A 182 -13.40 -6.65 -29.39
CA SER A 182 -12.34 -7.67 -29.36
C SER A 182 -11.83 -7.99 -27.96
N GLU A 183 -12.10 -7.14 -26.97
CA GLU A 183 -11.69 -7.29 -25.56
C GLU A 183 -12.73 -8.02 -24.71
N ILE A 184 -13.90 -8.38 -25.28
CA ILE A 184 -15.02 -9.00 -24.58
C ILE A 184 -15.24 -10.44 -25.10
N VAL A 185 -15.31 -11.40 -24.18
CA VAL A 185 -15.55 -12.82 -24.51
C VAL A 185 -17.04 -13.17 -24.46
N GLU A 186 -17.68 -12.94 -23.31
CA GLU A 186 -19.11 -13.16 -23.14
C GLU A 186 -19.86 -11.84 -23.35
N ARG A 187 -20.70 -11.78 -24.37
CA ARG A 187 -21.56 -10.62 -24.63
C ARG A 187 -22.74 -10.65 -23.64
N PRO A 188 -23.01 -9.56 -22.91
CA PRO A 188 -24.23 -9.48 -22.12
C PRO A 188 -25.46 -9.66 -23.03
N PRO A 189 -26.46 -10.45 -22.61
CA PRO A 189 -27.63 -10.77 -23.45
C PRO A 189 -28.50 -9.56 -23.80
N LEU A 190 -28.26 -8.39 -23.17
CA LEU A 190 -29.09 -7.18 -23.30
C LEU A 190 -28.34 -5.94 -23.83
N THR A 191 -27.07 -6.05 -24.23
CA THR A 191 -26.37 -4.94 -24.90
C THR A 191 -26.75 -4.92 -26.39
N PRO A 192 -27.40 -3.84 -26.89
CA PRO A 192 -27.59 -3.66 -28.33
C PRO A 192 -26.23 -3.74 -29.05
N ASP A 193 -26.19 -4.41 -30.20
CA ASP A 193 -24.95 -4.56 -31.01
C ASP A 193 -24.29 -3.19 -31.32
N ASP A 194 -25.07 -2.10 -31.29
CA ASP A 194 -24.65 -0.73 -31.60
C ASP A 194 -23.83 -0.04 -30.49
N LEU A 195 -23.74 -0.60 -29.28
CA LEU A 195 -22.97 0.01 -28.17
C LEU A 195 -21.51 -0.44 -28.11
N LEU A 196 -21.13 -1.52 -28.80
CA LEU A 196 -19.76 -2.01 -28.81
C LEU A 196 -18.90 -1.18 -29.77
N GLY A 197 -17.75 -0.68 -29.30
CA GLY A 197 -16.93 0.27 -30.05
C GLY A 197 -17.35 1.74 -29.89
N THR A 198 -18.29 2.02 -28.98
CA THR A 198 -18.68 3.39 -28.62
C THR A 198 -17.88 3.91 -27.43
N VAL A 199 -17.76 5.24 -27.35
CA VAL A 199 -17.17 5.93 -26.20
C VAL A 199 -18.14 5.79 -25.01
N PRO A 200 -17.65 5.52 -23.79
CA PRO A 200 -18.52 5.40 -22.63
C PRO A 200 -19.30 6.69 -22.36
N ASN A 201 -20.58 6.55 -22.03
CA ASN A 201 -21.44 7.68 -21.62
C ASN A 201 -20.94 8.32 -20.32
N ASN A 202 -20.39 7.50 -19.41
CA ASN A 202 -19.86 7.92 -18.13
C ASN A 202 -18.58 7.14 -17.82
N THR A 203 -17.56 7.82 -17.29
CA THR A 203 -16.32 7.22 -16.81
C THR A 203 -16.18 7.50 -15.31
N LEU A 204 -16.10 6.44 -14.50
CA LEU A 204 -15.77 6.56 -13.09
C LEU A 204 -14.28 6.25 -12.87
N ILE A 205 -13.55 7.23 -12.37
CA ILE A 205 -12.20 7.03 -11.85
C ILE A 205 -12.32 6.68 -10.38
N LEU A 206 -12.12 5.40 -10.07
CA LEU A 206 -12.00 4.95 -8.68
C LEU A 206 -10.56 5.19 -8.19
N ASN A 207 -10.35 6.30 -7.49
CA ASN A 207 -9.02 6.72 -7.04
C ASN A 207 -8.73 6.15 -5.64
N PHE A 208 -7.72 5.27 -5.58
CA PHE A 208 -7.20 4.68 -4.35
C PHE A 208 -6.14 5.55 -3.67
N ASN A 209 -5.60 6.55 -4.37
CA ASN A 209 -4.62 7.48 -3.83
C ASN A 209 -5.30 8.58 -3.02
N TYR A 210 -4.64 9.01 -1.94
CA TYR A 210 -5.11 10.11 -1.11
C TYR A 210 -4.80 11.50 -1.72
N THR A 211 -3.85 11.58 -2.66
CA THR A 211 -3.45 12.83 -3.32
C THR A 211 -4.39 13.21 -4.47
N ASP A 212 -4.40 14.49 -4.81
CA ASP A 212 -5.22 15.07 -5.89
C ASP A 212 -4.62 14.91 -7.30
N THR A 213 -3.61 14.05 -7.46
CA THR A 213 -2.87 13.85 -8.71
C THR A 213 -3.76 13.60 -9.92
N VAL A 214 -4.91 12.96 -9.73
CA VAL A 214 -5.83 12.65 -10.83
C VAL A 214 -6.59 13.87 -11.34
N GLU A 215 -6.74 14.91 -10.54
CA GLU A 215 -7.51 16.12 -10.88
C GLU A 215 -6.87 16.89 -12.03
N GLN A 216 -5.53 16.82 -12.19
CA GLN A 216 -4.82 17.45 -13.30
C GLN A 216 -5.22 16.89 -14.68
N TYR A 217 -5.79 15.69 -14.71
CA TYR A 217 -6.24 15.02 -15.93
C TYR A 217 -7.74 15.23 -16.20
N LEU A 218 -8.47 15.82 -15.27
CA LEU A 218 -9.87 16.12 -15.51
C LEU A 218 -10.00 17.25 -16.53
N SER A 219 -10.93 17.07 -17.46
CA SER A 219 -11.49 18.15 -18.29
C SER A 219 -12.72 18.72 -17.59
N ASP A 220 -13.19 19.89 -18.02
CA ASP A 220 -14.52 20.45 -17.65
C ASP A 220 -15.70 19.58 -18.15
N ASP A 221 -15.44 18.33 -18.50
CA ASP A 221 -16.37 17.41 -19.15
C ASP A 221 -17.18 16.67 -18.08
N SER A 222 -18.50 16.76 -18.16
CA SER A 222 -19.40 16.29 -17.11
C SER A 222 -19.49 14.77 -16.98
N ASN A 223 -18.93 14.01 -17.93
CA ASN A 223 -19.04 12.56 -18.00
C ASN A 223 -17.95 11.80 -17.23
N VAL A 224 -16.86 12.45 -16.83
CA VAL A 224 -15.80 11.83 -16.01
C VAL A 224 -15.98 12.25 -14.56
N LYS A 225 -16.10 11.28 -13.66
CA LYS A 225 -16.21 11.51 -12.21
C LYS A 225 -15.07 10.83 -11.49
N VAL A 226 -14.53 11.50 -10.47
CA VAL A 226 -13.55 10.91 -9.56
C VAL A 226 -14.24 10.52 -8.28
N ASN A 227 -13.97 9.30 -7.83
CA ASN A 227 -14.39 8.78 -6.55
C ASN A 227 -13.16 8.44 -5.72
N TYR A 228 -12.91 9.23 -4.69
CA TYR A 228 -11.82 9.06 -3.74
C TYR A 228 -12.22 8.01 -2.69
N ILE A 229 -12.18 6.74 -3.08
CA ILE A 229 -12.74 5.64 -2.29
C ILE A 229 -12.07 5.50 -0.92
N HIS A 230 -10.79 5.86 -0.83
CA HIS A 230 -10.03 5.86 0.42
C HIS A 230 -9.94 7.24 1.11
N GLY A 231 -10.69 8.23 0.66
CA GLY A 231 -10.56 9.59 1.17
C GLY A 231 -9.57 10.44 0.37
N LYS A 232 -9.56 11.74 0.66
CA LYS A 232 -8.70 12.74 0.01
C LYS A 232 -7.95 13.53 1.09
N LEU A 233 -6.67 13.78 0.87
CA LEU A 233 -5.86 14.58 1.79
C LEU A 233 -6.46 15.97 1.96
N ASN A 234 -6.40 16.47 3.20
CA ASN A 234 -6.92 17.78 3.59
C ASN A 234 -8.44 17.98 3.37
N GLU A 235 -9.20 16.90 3.18
CA GLU A 235 -10.66 16.93 3.06
C GLU A 235 -11.33 16.27 4.27
N ASN A 236 -11.82 17.10 5.21
CA ASN A 236 -12.42 16.61 6.45
C ASN A 236 -13.72 15.82 6.23
N GLU A 237 -14.46 16.13 5.16
CA GLU A 237 -15.69 15.43 4.78
C GLU A 237 -15.42 14.06 4.14
N ASN A 238 -14.18 13.84 3.68
CA ASN A 238 -13.75 12.61 3.05
C ASN A 238 -12.42 12.10 3.66
N PRO A 239 -12.46 11.69 4.95
CA PRO A 239 -11.27 11.36 5.70
C PRO A 239 -10.57 10.13 5.14
N MET A 240 -9.26 10.05 5.39
CA MET A 240 -8.43 8.90 5.03
C MET A 240 -9.02 7.59 5.58
N ILE A 241 -9.25 6.62 4.70
CA ILE A 241 -9.67 5.25 5.02
C ILE A 241 -8.46 4.35 4.83
N PHE A 242 -7.92 3.86 5.94
CA PHE A 242 -6.74 3.01 5.99
C PHE A 242 -7.02 1.80 6.87
N GLY A 243 -6.51 0.64 6.47
CA GLY A 243 -6.67 -0.60 7.22
C GLY A 243 -6.92 -1.81 6.32
N PHE A 244 -7.57 -2.83 6.84
CA PHE A 244 -7.77 -4.09 6.12
C PHE A 244 -9.20 -4.26 5.60
N GLY A 245 -9.37 -4.91 4.46
CA GLY A 245 -10.65 -5.09 3.77
C GLY A 245 -10.77 -6.39 2.95
N ASP A 246 -10.05 -7.46 3.33
CA ASP A 246 -10.30 -8.82 2.78
C ASP A 246 -11.20 -9.63 3.71
N GLU A 247 -12.51 -9.42 3.57
CA GLU A 247 -13.55 -10.19 4.26
C GLU A 247 -13.73 -11.59 3.65
N LEU A 248 -13.05 -11.89 2.54
CA LEU A 248 -13.05 -13.20 1.88
C LEU A 248 -11.92 -14.11 2.39
N ASP A 249 -11.07 -13.61 3.29
CA ASP A 249 -10.06 -14.40 3.99
C ASP A 249 -10.76 -15.43 4.90
N ALA A 250 -10.29 -16.68 4.87
CA ALA A 250 -10.92 -17.78 5.61
C ALA A 250 -10.91 -17.56 7.14
N GLU A 251 -9.96 -16.77 7.64
CA GLU A 251 -9.83 -16.45 9.06
C GLU A 251 -10.67 -15.25 9.49
N TYR A 252 -11.21 -14.46 8.54
CA TYR A 252 -12.05 -13.30 8.86
C TYR A 252 -13.29 -13.69 9.68
N SER A 253 -13.88 -14.84 9.39
CA SER A 253 -15.00 -15.40 10.19
C SER A 253 -14.69 -15.56 11.68
N LYS A 254 -13.41 -15.77 12.05
CA LYS A 254 -12.99 -15.84 13.45
C LYS A 254 -13.08 -14.48 14.13
N PHE A 255 -12.88 -13.39 13.39
CA PHE A 255 -12.95 -12.03 13.91
C PHE A 255 -14.39 -11.68 14.26
N GLU A 256 -15.35 -12.04 13.40
CA GLU A 256 -16.80 -11.81 13.63
C GLU A 256 -17.33 -12.49 14.90
N LEU A 257 -16.71 -13.62 15.29
CA LEU A 257 -17.08 -14.37 16.48
C LEU A 257 -16.32 -13.95 17.75
N ASP A 258 -15.21 -13.21 17.61
CA ASP A 258 -14.39 -12.78 18.73
C ASP A 258 -15.00 -11.54 19.43
N ARG A 259 -14.83 -11.45 20.75
CA ARG A 259 -15.40 -10.37 21.60
C ARG A 259 -14.36 -9.32 22.01
N THR A 260 -13.16 -9.41 21.47
CA THR A 260 -12.06 -8.48 21.73
C THR A 260 -12.48 -7.06 21.33
N LYS A 261 -12.27 -6.11 22.24
CA LYS A 261 -12.70 -4.72 22.04
C LYS A 261 -11.88 -4.05 20.93
N GLU A 262 -12.53 -3.13 20.22
CA GLU A 262 -11.91 -2.33 19.14
C GLU A 262 -11.33 -3.14 17.97
N LEU A 263 -11.63 -4.45 17.85
CA LEU A 263 -11.09 -5.31 16.79
C LEU A 263 -11.39 -4.79 15.37
N PHE A 264 -12.59 -4.23 15.16
CA PHE A 264 -13.03 -3.73 13.85
C PHE A 264 -12.64 -2.27 13.56
N LYS A 265 -11.87 -1.62 14.44
CA LYS A 265 -11.63 -0.17 14.39
C LYS A 265 -10.95 0.30 13.10
N TYR A 266 -10.11 -0.52 12.48
CA TYR A 266 -9.42 -0.23 11.21
C TYR A 266 -9.75 -1.28 10.13
N ILE A 267 -11.01 -1.69 10.09
CA ILE A 267 -11.55 -2.51 9.00
C ILE A 267 -12.28 -1.59 8.02
N LYS A 268 -11.85 -1.56 6.76
CA LYS A 268 -12.26 -0.56 5.76
C LYS A 268 -13.77 -0.55 5.51
N SER A 269 -14.44 -1.70 5.54
CA SER A 269 -15.89 -1.79 5.28
C SER A 269 -16.72 -0.93 6.22
N PHE A 270 -16.34 -0.82 7.50
CA PHE A 270 -17.01 0.09 8.43
C PHE A 270 -16.72 1.56 8.15
N TRP A 271 -15.55 1.88 7.61
CA TRP A 271 -15.16 3.25 7.26
C TRP A 271 -15.82 3.74 5.97
N TYR A 272 -16.11 2.85 5.03
CA TYR A 272 -16.84 3.18 3.80
C TYR A 272 -18.24 3.74 4.05
N PHE A 273 -18.84 3.54 5.23
CA PHE A 273 -20.11 4.17 5.62
C PHE A 273 -19.99 5.64 6.03
N LYS A 274 -18.77 6.18 6.18
CA LYS A 274 -18.56 7.57 6.60
C LYS A 274 -18.85 8.58 5.49
N THR A 275 -18.84 8.15 4.23
CA THR A 275 -19.08 9.01 3.06
C THR A 275 -20.00 8.32 2.06
N SER A 276 -20.46 9.05 1.04
CA SER A 276 -21.27 8.46 -0.04
C SER A 276 -20.43 7.68 -1.05
N ASN A 277 -19.10 7.78 -1.03
CA ASN A 277 -18.20 7.27 -2.06
C ASN A 277 -18.44 5.78 -2.39
N TYR A 278 -18.59 4.92 -1.39
CA TYR A 278 -18.86 3.51 -1.62
C TYR A 278 -20.25 3.29 -2.23
N HIS A 279 -21.27 4.03 -1.78
CA HIS A 279 -22.61 4.00 -2.38
C HIS A 279 -22.61 4.53 -3.82
N ASP A 280 -21.80 5.54 -4.12
CA ASP A 280 -21.66 6.11 -5.46
C ASP A 280 -21.01 5.11 -6.43
N LEU A 281 -20.01 4.36 -5.95
CA LEU A 281 -19.45 3.22 -6.67
C LEU A 281 -20.52 2.15 -6.93
N LEU A 282 -21.30 1.75 -5.90
CA LEU A 282 -22.37 0.77 -6.05
C LEU A 282 -23.41 1.20 -7.09
N ARG A 283 -23.85 2.47 -7.04
CA ARG A 283 -24.78 3.03 -8.03
C ARG A 283 -24.20 3.01 -9.45
N PHE A 284 -22.90 3.26 -9.60
CA PHE A 284 -22.25 3.22 -10.90
C PHE A 284 -22.21 1.80 -11.48
N ILE A 285 -21.72 0.81 -10.72
CA ILE A 285 -21.57 -0.58 -11.23
C ILE A 285 -22.92 -1.27 -11.47
N GLN A 286 -23.97 -0.86 -10.75
CA GLN A 286 -25.34 -1.35 -10.95
C GLN A 286 -26.05 -0.71 -12.14
N GLY A 287 -25.54 0.42 -12.66
CA GLY A 287 -26.24 1.22 -13.67
C GLY A 287 -26.29 0.57 -15.05
N GLU A 288 -25.13 0.39 -15.67
CA GLU A 288 -24.99 -0.15 -17.04
C GLU A 288 -23.80 -1.10 -17.11
N THR A 289 -23.65 -1.81 -18.24
CA THR A 289 -22.46 -2.63 -18.52
C THR A 289 -21.21 -1.78 -18.60
N PHE A 290 -20.12 -2.23 -17.98
CA PHE A 290 -18.87 -1.48 -17.90
C PHE A 290 -17.64 -2.35 -18.13
N GLN A 291 -16.56 -1.71 -18.58
CA GLN A 291 -15.22 -2.27 -18.67
C GLN A 291 -14.35 -1.63 -17.58
N VAL A 292 -13.49 -2.42 -16.94
CA VAL A 292 -12.56 -1.96 -15.92
C VAL A 292 -11.18 -1.75 -16.53
N TYR A 293 -10.58 -0.59 -16.28
CA TYR A 293 -9.17 -0.33 -16.57
C TYR A 293 -8.35 -0.37 -15.28
N ILE A 294 -7.31 -1.20 -15.26
CA ILE A 294 -6.37 -1.28 -14.15
C ILE A 294 -5.12 -0.47 -14.49
N LEU A 295 -4.85 0.54 -13.67
CA LEU A 295 -3.70 1.44 -13.77
C LEU A 295 -2.93 1.40 -12.45
N GLY A 296 -1.74 0.79 -12.47
CA GLY A 296 -0.88 0.66 -11.29
C GLY A 296 -1.14 -0.58 -10.44
N HIS A 297 -0.47 -0.63 -9.28
CA HIS A 297 -0.38 -1.83 -8.43
C HIS A 297 -1.45 -1.92 -7.32
N SER A 298 -2.42 -1.01 -7.28
CA SER A 298 -3.40 -0.89 -6.17
C SER A 298 -4.46 -2.02 -6.11
N CYS A 299 -4.15 -3.20 -6.63
CA CYS A 299 -4.95 -4.42 -6.53
C CYS A 299 -4.48 -5.30 -5.35
N GLY A 300 -4.11 -4.68 -4.22
CA GLY A 300 -3.66 -5.40 -3.03
C GLY A 300 -4.78 -6.17 -2.36
N LEU A 301 -4.43 -7.16 -1.53
CA LEU A 301 -5.42 -7.95 -0.78
C LEU A 301 -6.23 -7.08 0.20
N SER A 302 -5.69 -5.97 0.70
CA SER A 302 -6.41 -5.07 1.62
C SER A 302 -7.72 -4.50 1.05
N ASP A 303 -7.96 -4.59 -0.27
CA ASP A 303 -9.19 -4.15 -0.95
C ASP A 303 -9.97 -5.29 -1.62
N ARG A 304 -9.62 -6.55 -1.31
CA ARG A 304 -10.12 -7.74 -2.01
C ARG A 304 -11.63 -7.86 -2.02
N THR A 305 -12.33 -7.53 -0.93
CA THR A 305 -13.81 -7.58 -0.93
C THR A 305 -14.42 -6.63 -1.97
N MET A 306 -13.93 -5.39 -2.04
CA MET A 306 -14.42 -4.39 -2.97
C MET A 306 -14.03 -4.73 -4.42
N LEU A 307 -12.79 -5.16 -4.65
CA LEU A 307 -12.33 -5.55 -5.99
C LEU A 307 -13.05 -6.81 -6.49
N ASN A 308 -13.29 -7.80 -5.63
CA ASN A 308 -14.12 -8.97 -5.97
C ASN A 308 -15.52 -8.54 -6.40
N MET A 309 -16.15 -7.64 -5.66
CA MET A 309 -17.48 -7.11 -5.99
C MET A 309 -17.49 -6.42 -7.36
N ILE A 310 -16.48 -5.62 -7.71
CA ILE A 310 -16.40 -4.95 -9.02
C ILE A 310 -16.15 -5.97 -10.13
N PHE A 311 -15.15 -6.84 -9.96
CA PHE A 311 -14.68 -7.73 -11.02
C PHE A 311 -15.66 -8.86 -11.33
N GLU A 312 -16.35 -9.40 -10.33
CA GLU A 312 -17.36 -10.44 -10.50
C GLU A 312 -18.78 -9.88 -10.71
N HIS A 313 -18.94 -8.55 -10.73
CA HIS A 313 -20.24 -7.93 -11.03
C HIS A 313 -20.76 -8.40 -12.40
N GLU A 314 -22.06 -8.67 -12.50
CA GLU A 314 -22.69 -9.16 -13.75
C GLU A 314 -22.53 -8.16 -14.92
N ASN A 315 -22.55 -6.86 -14.61
CA ASN A 315 -22.32 -5.78 -15.58
C ASN A 315 -20.84 -5.58 -15.97
N CYS A 316 -19.87 -6.17 -15.26
CA CYS A 316 -18.46 -6.06 -15.62
C CYS A 316 -18.16 -7.01 -16.78
N VAL A 317 -17.94 -6.47 -17.99
CA VAL A 317 -17.77 -7.26 -19.21
C VAL A 317 -16.33 -7.62 -19.54
N SER A 318 -15.37 -6.82 -19.07
CA SER A 318 -13.94 -7.09 -19.23
C SER A 318 -13.09 -6.23 -18.29
N ILE A 319 -11.84 -6.66 -18.08
CA ILE A 319 -10.83 -6.02 -17.25
C ILE A 319 -9.56 -5.91 -18.09
N LYS A 320 -9.23 -4.69 -18.49
CA LYS A 320 -8.03 -4.38 -19.29
C LYS A 320 -6.93 -3.87 -18.39
N ILE A 321 -5.75 -4.48 -18.50
CA ILE A 321 -4.57 -4.11 -17.73
C ILE A 321 -3.73 -3.14 -18.58
N TYR A 322 -3.44 -1.97 -18.02
CA TYR A 322 -2.43 -1.08 -18.58
C TYR A 322 -1.13 -1.31 -17.81
N TYR A 323 -0.23 -2.08 -18.39
CA TYR A 323 0.98 -2.55 -17.72
C TYR A 323 2.08 -1.49 -17.74
N TYR A 324 2.94 -1.51 -16.72
CA TYR A 324 4.19 -0.76 -16.69
C TYR A 324 5.27 -1.54 -17.45
N GLU A 325 6.07 -0.83 -18.24
CA GLU A 325 7.19 -1.38 -18.99
C GLU A 325 8.47 -0.75 -18.47
N ASN A 326 9.44 -1.57 -18.07
CA ASN A 326 10.67 -1.07 -17.48
C ASN A 326 11.50 -0.34 -18.54
N PRO A 327 11.74 0.97 -18.41
CA PRO A 327 12.47 1.71 -19.43
C PRO A 327 13.95 1.33 -19.53
N GLN A 328 14.51 0.72 -18.48
CA GLN A 328 15.91 0.27 -18.41
C GLN A 328 16.09 -1.21 -18.82
N GLU A 329 15.02 -2.00 -18.84
CA GLU A 329 15.06 -3.44 -19.18
C GLU A 329 14.07 -3.73 -20.32
N ILE A 330 14.57 -3.68 -21.56
CA ILE A 330 13.78 -3.94 -22.78
C ILE A 330 13.02 -5.26 -22.61
N SER A 331 11.71 -5.26 -22.89
CA SER A 331 10.78 -6.40 -22.82
C SER A 331 10.39 -6.91 -21.43
N LYS A 332 10.82 -6.25 -20.35
CA LYS A 332 10.34 -6.53 -19.00
C LYS A 332 9.15 -5.63 -18.67
N ASN A 333 8.00 -6.24 -18.43
CA ASN A 333 6.79 -5.56 -17.98
C ASN A 333 6.17 -6.27 -16.78
N ASN A 334 5.23 -5.61 -16.11
CA ASN A 334 4.53 -6.15 -14.94
C ASN A 334 3.16 -6.79 -15.26
N TYR A 335 2.82 -7.06 -16.52
CA TYR A 335 1.50 -7.58 -16.89
C TYR A 335 1.19 -8.92 -16.19
N THR A 336 2.15 -9.84 -16.17
CA THR A 336 1.99 -11.16 -15.54
C THR A 336 1.77 -11.02 -14.03
N GLU A 337 2.56 -10.19 -13.37
CA GLU A 337 2.42 -9.88 -11.94
C GLU A 337 1.05 -9.29 -11.61
N LEU A 338 0.60 -8.29 -12.38
CA LEU A 338 -0.73 -7.69 -12.22
C LEU A 338 -1.84 -8.71 -12.45
N THR A 339 -1.68 -9.61 -13.43
CA THR A 339 -2.64 -10.69 -13.69
C THR A 339 -2.73 -11.65 -12.50
N GLU A 340 -1.59 -12.03 -11.93
CA GLU A 340 -1.53 -12.88 -10.74
C GLU A 340 -2.20 -12.22 -9.53
N GLU A 341 -1.95 -10.93 -9.29
CA GLU A 341 -2.60 -10.19 -8.19
C GLU A 341 -4.10 -10.03 -8.41
N ILE A 342 -4.53 -9.66 -9.63
CA ILE A 342 -5.95 -9.58 -9.99
C ILE A 342 -6.64 -10.95 -9.79
N SER A 343 -5.94 -12.05 -10.11
CA SER A 343 -6.49 -13.40 -9.98
C SER A 343 -6.93 -13.72 -8.54
N ARG A 344 -6.29 -13.13 -7.53
CA ARG A 344 -6.59 -13.36 -6.10
C ARG A 344 -7.96 -12.82 -5.71
N HIS A 345 -8.48 -11.83 -6.44
CA HIS A 345 -9.78 -11.20 -6.20
C HIS A 345 -10.96 -11.97 -6.81
N PHE A 346 -10.71 -13.01 -7.60
CA PHE A 346 -11.76 -13.86 -8.15
C PHE A 346 -12.02 -15.10 -7.30
N LYS A 347 -13.28 -15.32 -6.93
CA LYS A 347 -13.79 -16.60 -6.41
C LYS A 347 -14.04 -17.56 -7.57
N ASP A 348 -14.65 -17.08 -8.65
CA ASP A 348 -14.90 -17.86 -9.87
C ASP A 348 -13.77 -17.68 -10.90
N LYS A 349 -12.91 -18.70 -10.99
CA LYS A 349 -11.80 -18.70 -11.96
C LYS A 349 -12.26 -18.78 -13.42
N ARG A 350 -13.50 -19.22 -13.69
CA ARG A 350 -14.08 -19.14 -15.04
C ARG A 350 -14.35 -17.68 -15.40
N GLN A 351 -15.02 -16.92 -14.53
CA GLN A 351 -15.25 -15.48 -14.73
C GLN A 351 -13.94 -14.72 -14.94
N MET A 352 -12.92 -15.04 -14.16
CA MET A 352 -11.57 -14.48 -14.34
C MET A 352 -11.04 -14.64 -15.77
N ARG A 353 -11.08 -15.86 -16.33
CA ARG A 353 -10.59 -16.14 -17.68
C ARG A 353 -11.44 -15.51 -18.79
N LEU A 354 -12.70 -15.22 -18.51
CA LEU A 354 -13.61 -14.57 -19.45
C LEU A 354 -13.45 -13.05 -19.48
N LYS A 355 -13.09 -12.45 -18.34
CA LYS A 355 -13.05 -10.99 -18.16
C LYS A 355 -11.66 -10.39 -18.33
N ILE A 356 -10.59 -11.07 -17.92
CA ILE A 356 -9.24 -10.51 -18.05
C ILE A 356 -8.84 -10.49 -19.53
N VAL A 357 -8.59 -9.29 -20.06
CA VAL A 357 -8.14 -9.07 -21.43
C VAL A 357 -6.71 -9.62 -21.57
N PRO A 358 -6.41 -10.43 -22.60
CA PRO A 358 -5.07 -11.01 -22.78
C PRO A 358 -4.01 -9.96 -23.12
N PHE A 359 -2.73 -10.33 -22.96
CA PHE A 359 -1.59 -9.42 -23.14
C PHE A 359 -1.54 -8.76 -24.51
N ASP A 360 -1.80 -9.51 -25.59
CA ASP A 360 -1.79 -9.03 -26.98
C ASP A 360 -2.89 -8.00 -27.28
N LYS A 361 -3.86 -7.86 -26.38
CA LYS A 361 -4.94 -6.86 -26.43
C LYS A 361 -4.86 -5.83 -25.29
N SER A 362 -3.86 -5.96 -24.44
CA SER A 362 -3.54 -5.00 -23.38
C SER A 362 -2.59 -3.93 -23.92
N SER A 363 -2.29 -2.91 -23.12
CA SER A 363 -1.47 -1.79 -23.60
C SER A 363 -0.53 -1.31 -22.51
N CYS A 364 0.61 -0.76 -22.92
CA CYS A 364 1.51 -0.08 -22.00
C CYS A 364 0.82 1.16 -21.43
N MET A 365 0.89 1.37 -20.12
CA MET A 365 0.36 2.58 -19.50
C MET A 365 1.17 3.81 -19.96
N PRO A 366 0.56 5.00 -20.05
CA PRO A 366 1.32 6.22 -20.32
C PRO A 366 2.39 6.47 -19.26
N GLN A 367 3.65 6.62 -19.69
CA GLN A 367 4.83 6.76 -18.84
C GLN A 367 5.70 7.92 -19.31
N ILE A 368 6.41 8.56 -18.38
CA ILE A 368 7.43 9.55 -18.73
C ILE A 368 8.57 8.80 -19.44
N SER A 369 8.92 9.27 -20.64
CA SER A 369 10.05 8.71 -21.38
C SER A 369 11.33 8.89 -20.56
N PRO A 370 12.15 7.84 -20.38
CA PRO A 370 13.49 8.02 -19.82
C PRO A 370 14.30 8.84 -20.83
N PHE A 371 14.54 10.12 -20.55
CA PHE A 371 15.52 10.89 -21.32
C PHE A 371 16.94 10.47 -20.98
#